data_AF-A0AAV6RD25-F1
#
_entry.id   AF-A0AAV6RD25-F1
#
_cell.length_a   1.000
_cell.length_b   1.000
_cell.length_c   1.000
_cell.angle_alpha   90.00
_cell.angle_beta   90.00
_cell.angle_gamma   90.00
#
_symmetry.space_group_name_H-M   'P 1'
#
loop_
_entity.id
_entity.type
_entity.pdbx_description
1 polymer ?
#
loop_
_entity_poly.entity_id
_entity_poly.type
_entity_poly.pdbx_seq_one_letter_code
_entity_poly.pdbx_strand_id
1 'polypeptide(L)'
;MLEMTSVVQHGRRRGSSKSAEESSRILQVPDLRQVKVLTKAEWLRIQDELNQVNKDKESLREAVKQREAMHIQSKEVVKKWSNTIAGQRQKKLEAKKIREQIEEEKRKQVDIEEAKYLQQQRKEAIEKAKTQLYYQTDRVRGLHSALLLTEVLKEREAQLELKKATKSASKDVEKEFMHMVKTREDEALRKEKEKALEKKRERKAVAEDLKNQIKENESAREQQKMESKKDGEGIQRLQTLYQWEQQMEEEKQAEQKRNLMHTHLEHVTNRNLIRAADTQKQEAEEAQRKLFLTAKEKMIKLRKDKETELFREAQKHRQRIIDKLTDTQREQAVSEEQRIAQAVAEQEAKQEQQRREEERKKAQMLKSITGHRQLMKEEKEQRDKEVQQNARDMLQAIKEADTVFSEKQKLKSQQMREDLRKLQDFNITQMTARISKQHQLIKEEHVFEEKNRDLVAEEENQFQQYSRHIISAAADAQRNIIPLCKAAREGIGGGPGPVFSGFRPSYLVQDRSGAQMPKYVSNVTQNIKTLNEVEDIQDAKKRLGFIW
;
A
#
# COMPACT_ATOMS: atom_id res chain seq x y z
N MET A 1 -17.34 52.77 65.00
CA MET A 1 -17.72 52.37 66.37
C MET A 1 -16.50 52.54 67.24
N LEU A 2 -16.65 53.23 68.37
CA LEU A 2 -15.80 53.20 69.58
C LEU A 2 -14.28 53.43 69.38
N GLU A 3 -13.56 54.24 70.14
CA GLU A 3 -13.75 55.33 71.12
C GLU A 3 -12.40 55.39 71.87
N MET A 4 -11.90 56.60 72.19
CA MET A 4 -11.20 56.94 73.46
C MET A 4 -9.93 56.12 73.88
N THR A 5 -8.94 56.63 74.61
CA THR A 5 -8.61 57.96 75.15
C THR A 5 -7.13 58.00 75.52
N SER A 6 -6.54 59.20 75.54
CA SER A 6 -5.26 59.46 76.21
C SER A 6 -5.41 59.42 77.74
N VAL A 7 -4.49 58.75 78.46
CA VAL A 7 -4.33 58.93 79.91
C VAL A 7 -2.85 59.08 80.27
N VAL A 8 -2.49 60.26 80.76
CA VAL A 8 -1.24 60.53 81.48
C VAL A 8 -1.53 60.39 82.98
N GLN A 9 -0.63 59.77 83.75
CA GLN A 9 -0.67 59.81 85.21
C GLN A 9 0.63 60.37 85.81
N HIS A 10 0.49 61.17 86.85
CA HIS A 10 1.59 61.76 87.63
C HIS A 10 1.77 61.01 88.96
N GLY A 11 3.02 60.91 89.45
CA GLY A 11 3.36 60.31 90.74
C GLY A 11 4.73 60.80 91.25
N ARG A 12 4.85 61.02 92.56
CA ARG A 12 5.44 62.23 93.16
C ARG A 12 6.24 61.87 94.45
N ARG A 13 7.53 62.29 94.54
CA ARG A 13 8.36 62.47 95.79
C ARG A 13 8.65 61.18 96.64
N ARG A 14 9.62 61.10 97.57
CA ARG A 14 10.39 62.11 98.35
C ARG A 14 11.70 61.55 98.99
N GLY A 15 12.77 62.37 99.09
CA GLY A 15 13.71 62.48 100.25
C GLY A 15 14.73 61.35 100.53
N SER A 16 15.73 61.49 101.43
CA SER A 16 16.31 62.67 102.15
C SER A 16 17.55 62.26 102.99
N SER A 17 18.63 63.06 102.99
CA SER A 17 19.61 63.27 104.11
C SER A 17 20.76 64.18 103.64
N LYS A 18 21.40 65.07 104.42
CA LYS A 18 21.26 65.43 105.86
C LYS A 18 21.80 66.87 106.11
N SER A 19 21.50 67.39 107.31
CA SER A 19 22.12 68.52 108.05
C SER A 19 23.34 69.25 107.43
N ALA A 20 23.36 70.57 107.25
CA ALA A 20 23.15 71.66 108.23
C ALA A 20 24.31 71.83 109.24
N GLU A 21 24.95 73.00 109.20
CA GLU A 21 25.65 73.60 110.35
C GLU A 21 25.72 75.12 110.18
N GLU A 22 25.35 75.85 111.23
CA GLU A 22 25.34 77.31 111.30
C GLU A 22 26.68 77.82 111.86
N SER A 23 27.19 78.95 111.37
CA SER A 23 28.27 79.69 112.05
C SER A 23 28.25 81.18 111.69
N SER A 24 27.43 81.92 112.42
CA SER A 24 27.77 83.19 113.08
C SER A 24 28.83 84.09 112.42
N ARG A 25 28.40 85.09 111.65
CA ARG A 25 29.18 86.33 111.48
C ARG A 25 28.97 87.22 112.71
N ILE A 26 29.89 87.13 113.66
CA ILE A 26 29.99 88.11 114.77
C ILE A 26 30.47 89.45 114.20
N LEU A 27 29.85 90.54 114.64
CA LEU A 27 30.21 91.90 114.28
C LEU A 27 31.54 92.31 114.94
N GLN A 28 32.48 92.84 114.17
CA GLN A 28 33.49 93.77 114.66
C GLN A 28 33.53 95.03 113.78
N VAL A 29 33.75 96.15 114.44
CA VAL A 29 33.70 97.54 113.94
C VAL A 29 35.12 97.93 113.45
N PRO A 30 35.28 98.85 112.47
CA PRO A 30 36.31 98.69 111.44
C PRO A 30 37.68 99.32 111.77
N ASP A 31 38.71 98.85 111.08
CA ASP A 31 40.01 99.52 110.97
C ASP A 31 40.29 99.94 109.51
N LEU A 32 40.59 101.22 109.30
CA LEU A 32 40.54 101.91 108.01
C LEU A 32 41.89 101.92 107.24
N ARG A 33 42.68 100.84 107.32
CA ARG A 33 44.03 100.78 106.72
C ARG A 33 44.45 99.44 106.08
N GLN A 34 43.59 98.78 105.31
CA GLN A 34 43.97 97.57 104.55
C GLN A 34 43.63 97.64 103.05
N VAL A 35 44.68 97.72 102.21
CA VAL A 35 44.59 97.46 100.76
C VAL A 35 44.59 95.94 100.55
N LYS A 36 43.49 95.36 100.06
CA LYS A 36 43.46 93.95 99.66
C LYS A 36 44.09 93.78 98.28
N VAL A 37 45.24 93.09 98.24
CA VAL A 37 45.87 92.63 96.99
C VAL A 37 45.37 91.20 96.70
N LEU A 38 44.73 90.98 95.56
CA LEU A 38 44.29 89.65 95.11
C LEU A 38 45.44 88.89 94.45
N THR A 39 45.54 87.58 94.69
CA THR A 39 46.56 86.74 94.05
C THR A 39 46.13 86.26 92.66
N LYS A 40 47.09 86.01 91.76
CA LYS A 40 46.81 85.61 90.36
C LYS A 40 46.03 84.29 90.25
N ALA A 41 46.21 83.37 91.19
CA ALA A 41 45.47 82.11 91.24
C ALA A 41 44.01 82.32 91.66
N GLU A 42 43.74 83.20 92.63
CA GLU A 42 42.37 83.56 93.02
C GLU A 42 41.66 84.37 91.94
N TRP A 43 42.37 85.25 91.24
CA TRP A 43 41.83 85.94 90.06
C TRP A 43 41.43 84.96 88.96
N LEU A 44 42.30 83.99 88.63
CA LEU A 44 41.96 82.92 87.67
C LEU A 44 40.82 82.03 88.17
N ARG A 45 40.73 81.74 89.48
CA ARG A 45 39.63 80.96 90.04
C ARG A 45 38.29 81.70 89.95
N ILE A 46 38.28 83.01 90.26
CA ILE A 46 37.11 83.87 90.08
C ILE A 46 36.73 83.96 88.59
N GLN A 47 37.72 84.03 87.70
CA GLN A 47 37.50 84.05 86.25
C GLN A 47 36.94 82.71 85.73
N ASP A 48 37.45 81.57 86.19
CA ASP A 48 36.96 80.23 85.83
C ASP A 48 35.58 79.92 86.44
N GLU A 49 35.31 80.37 87.68
CA GLU A 49 33.98 80.30 88.32
C GLU A 49 32.95 81.19 87.58
N LEU A 50 33.33 82.40 87.15
CA LEU A 50 32.50 83.27 86.29
C LEU A 50 32.25 82.65 84.91
N ASN A 51 33.22 81.94 84.34
CA ASN A 51 33.13 81.30 83.03
C ASN A 51 32.43 79.91 83.05
N GLN A 52 32.08 79.36 84.22
CA GLN A 52 31.35 78.10 84.42
C GLN A 52 31.94 76.83 83.75
N VAL A 53 33.24 76.78 83.48
CA VAL A 53 33.87 75.64 82.75
C VAL A 53 34.05 74.41 83.65
N ASN A 54 33.09 73.47 83.59
CA ASN A 54 33.05 72.25 84.41
C ASN A 54 33.87 71.09 83.79
N LYS A 55 35.20 71.10 83.97
CA LYS A 55 36.15 70.12 83.37
C LYS A 55 35.79 68.65 83.66
N ASP A 56 35.32 68.30 84.86
CA ASP A 56 34.99 66.91 85.23
C ASP A 56 33.86 66.28 84.40
N LYS A 57 32.91 67.11 83.94
CA LYS A 57 31.81 66.65 83.07
C LYS A 57 32.31 66.32 81.65
N GLU A 58 33.43 66.91 81.24
CA GLU A 58 34.04 66.66 79.94
C GLU A 58 34.81 65.33 79.97
N SER A 59 35.63 65.09 81.00
CA SER A 59 36.33 63.82 81.19
C SER A 59 35.39 62.60 81.30
N LEU A 60 34.24 62.74 81.97
CA LEU A 60 33.21 61.69 82.00
C LEU A 60 32.61 61.42 80.60
N ARG A 61 32.38 62.46 79.80
CA ARG A 61 31.91 62.32 78.41
C ARG A 61 32.97 61.65 77.54
N GLU A 62 34.25 61.95 77.74
CA GLU A 62 35.37 61.32 77.04
C GLU A 62 35.50 59.84 77.38
N ALA A 63 35.39 59.46 78.66
CA ALA A 63 35.42 58.05 79.09
C ALA A 63 34.25 57.23 78.49
N VAL A 64 33.05 57.81 78.42
CA VAL A 64 31.90 57.18 77.74
C VAL A 64 32.18 57.02 76.24
N LYS A 65 32.65 58.08 75.55
CA LYS A 65 33.02 58.01 74.13
C LYS A 65 34.10 56.96 73.86
N GLN A 66 35.12 56.84 74.72
CA GLN A 66 36.16 55.82 74.59
C GLN A 66 35.61 54.39 74.76
N ARG A 67 34.69 54.18 75.72
CA ARG A 67 34.03 52.88 75.93
C ARG A 67 33.13 52.51 74.74
N GLU A 68 32.40 53.49 74.19
CA GLU A 68 31.61 53.32 72.97
C GLU A 68 32.49 52.99 71.76
N ALA A 69 33.60 53.70 71.57
CA ALA A 69 34.57 53.44 70.51
C ALA A 69 35.17 52.02 70.62
N MET A 70 35.61 51.60 71.81
CA MET A 70 36.11 50.23 72.03
C MET A 70 35.03 49.15 71.79
N HIS A 71 33.78 49.43 72.14
CA HIS A 71 32.65 48.52 71.87
C HIS A 71 32.32 48.43 70.37
N ILE A 72 32.46 49.52 69.62
CA ILE A 72 32.35 49.54 68.15
C ILE A 72 33.48 48.72 67.54
N GLN A 73 34.74 48.96 67.94
CA GLN A 73 35.91 48.19 67.49
C GLN A 73 35.76 46.68 67.80
N SER A 74 35.31 46.33 69.00
CA SER A 74 35.04 44.94 69.38
C SER A 74 33.97 44.30 68.48
N LYS A 75 32.87 44.99 68.19
CA LYS A 75 31.85 44.53 67.23
C LYS A 75 32.41 44.34 65.82
N GLU A 76 33.32 45.20 65.37
CA GLU A 76 33.98 45.07 64.06
C GLU A 76 34.94 43.88 63.99
N VAL A 77 35.66 43.58 65.07
CA VAL A 77 36.49 42.36 65.18
C VAL A 77 35.60 41.11 65.18
N VAL A 78 34.52 41.08 65.96
CA VAL A 78 33.58 39.94 66.02
C VAL A 78 32.84 39.71 64.69
N LYS A 79 32.56 40.75 63.90
CA LYS A 79 32.04 40.61 62.53
C LYS A 79 33.00 39.84 61.60
N LYS A 80 34.31 39.96 61.82
CA LYS A 80 35.34 39.24 61.04
C LYS A 80 35.55 37.79 61.51
N TRP A 81 34.97 37.40 62.65
CA TRP A 81 35.09 36.03 63.16
C TRP A 81 34.15 35.08 62.41
N SER A 82 34.78 34.20 61.62
CA SER A 82 34.13 33.19 60.77
C SER A 82 33.33 32.13 61.52
N ASN A 83 33.54 31.98 62.84
CA ASN A 83 32.97 30.94 63.70
C ASN A 83 31.84 31.44 64.62
N THR A 84 31.46 32.72 64.55
CA THR A 84 30.30 33.26 65.29
C THR A 84 29.00 32.60 64.81
N ILE A 85 28.04 32.33 65.71
CA ILE A 85 26.75 31.67 65.38
C ILE A 85 26.03 32.40 64.22
N ALA A 86 26.07 33.74 64.20
CA ALA A 86 25.52 34.54 63.11
C ALA A 86 26.23 34.30 61.77
N GLY A 87 27.57 34.28 61.75
CA GLY A 87 28.37 33.99 60.56
C GLY A 87 28.20 32.56 60.06
N GLN A 88 28.08 31.59 60.97
CA GLN A 88 27.76 30.20 60.61
C GLN A 88 26.35 30.08 60.00
N ARG A 89 25.36 30.83 60.50
CA ARG A 89 24.02 30.90 59.90
C ARG A 89 24.06 31.55 58.51
N GLN A 90 24.79 32.66 58.34
CA GLN A 90 24.99 33.31 57.03
C GLN A 90 25.62 32.36 56.02
N LYS A 91 26.74 31.70 56.38
CA LYS A 91 27.38 30.68 55.54
C LYS A 91 26.45 29.51 55.18
N LYS A 92 25.60 29.06 56.10
CA LYS A 92 24.59 28.02 55.81
C LYS A 92 23.52 28.51 54.84
N LEU A 93 23.09 29.77 54.94
CA LEU A 93 22.13 30.38 54.00
C LEU A 93 22.77 30.61 52.62
N GLU A 94 24.01 31.08 52.57
CA GLU A 94 24.79 31.25 51.33
C GLU A 94 25.03 29.89 50.65
N ALA A 95 25.48 28.88 51.40
CA ALA A 95 25.63 27.52 50.88
C ALA A 95 24.31 26.90 50.42
N LYS A 96 23.17 27.24 51.06
CA LYS A 96 21.84 26.82 50.60
C LYS A 96 21.49 27.51 49.28
N LYS A 97 21.68 28.83 49.17
CA LYS A 97 21.47 29.59 47.92
C LYS A 97 22.33 29.07 46.78
N ILE A 98 23.60 28.78 47.03
CA ILE A 98 24.52 28.21 46.03
C ILE A 98 24.05 26.82 45.58
N ARG A 99 23.56 25.97 46.51
CA ARG A 99 22.97 24.68 46.15
C ARG A 99 21.69 24.84 45.32
N GLU A 100 20.80 25.75 45.71
CA GLU A 100 19.56 26.06 44.98
C GLU A 100 19.87 26.58 43.57
N GLN A 101 20.86 27.47 43.42
CA GLN A 101 21.34 27.96 42.12
C GLN A 101 21.91 26.82 41.26
N ILE A 102 22.76 25.94 41.83
CA ILE A 102 23.31 24.78 41.11
C ILE A 102 22.20 23.78 40.73
N GLU A 103 21.19 23.59 41.57
CA GLU A 103 20.03 22.74 41.24
C GLU A 103 19.15 23.37 40.14
N GLU A 104 18.92 24.68 40.17
CA GLU A 104 18.23 25.40 39.10
C GLU A 104 19.01 25.38 37.77
N GLU A 105 20.33 25.55 37.81
CA GLU A 105 21.19 25.47 36.62
C GLU A 105 21.16 24.06 36.04
N LYS A 106 21.20 23.02 36.87
CA LYS A 106 21.00 21.62 36.43
C LYS A 106 19.62 21.39 35.83
N ARG A 107 18.55 21.92 36.42
CA ARG A 107 17.20 21.84 35.83
C ARG A 107 17.15 22.54 34.47
N LYS A 108 17.68 23.76 34.36
CA LYS A 108 17.79 24.49 33.08
C LYS A 108 18.61 23.72 32.04
N GLN A 109 19.67 23.02 32.45
CA GLN A 109 20.44 22.13 31.56
C GLN A 109 19.60 20.95 31.07
N VAL A 110 18.87 20.27 31.97
CA VAL A 110 17.93 19.19 31.62
C VAL A 110 16.82 19.70 30.70
N ASP A 111 16.20 20.84 31.00
CA ASP A 111 15.17 21.46 30.14
C ASP A 111 15.70 21.74 28.72
N ILE A 112 16.96 22.20 28.60
CA ILE A 112 17.63 22.45 27.32
C ILE A 112 17.96 21.13 26.59
N GLU A 113 18.36 20.08 27.31
CA GLU A 113 18.64 18.76 26.75
C GLU A 113 17.36 18.05 26.28
N GLU A 114 16.31 18.06 27.09
CA GLU A 114 14.97 17.56 26.73
C GLU A 114 14.39 18.34 25.54
N ALA A 115 14.50 19.68 25.52
CA ALA A 115 14.07 20.48 24.38
C ALA A 115 14.85 20.13 23.09
N LYS A 116 16.17 19.92 23.17
CA LYS A 116 16.98 19.45 22.04
C LYS A 116 16.56 18.04 21.59
N TYR A 117 16.31 17.13 22.53
CA TYR A 117 15.89 15.76 22.24
C TYR A 117 14.51 15.71 21.58
N LEU A 118 13.53 16.44 22.10
CA LEU A 118 12.21 16.58 21.49
C LEU A 118 12.27 17.27 20.12
N GLN A 119 13.16 18.26 19.95
CA GLN A 119 13.41 18.88 18.65
C GLN A 119 14.03 17.89 17.65
N GLN A 120 14.95 17.02 18.09
CA GLN A 120 15.52 15.94 17.29
C GLN A 120 14.44 14.91 16.89
N GLN A 121 13.67 14.37 17.84
CA GLN A 121 12.55 13.46 17.56
C GLN A 121 11.55 14.08 16.57
N ARG A 122 11.18 15.37 16.77
CA ARG A 122 10.29 16.09 15.85
C ARG A 122 10.90 16.22 14.46
N LYS A 123 12.20 16.52 14.36
CA LYS A 123 12.92 16.59 13.09
C LYS A 123 12.93 15.23 12.40
N GLU A 124 13.27 14.15 13.11
CA GLU A 124 13.26 12.77 12.60
C GLU A 124 11.87 12.34 12.11
N ALA A 125 10.81 12.66 12.86
CA ALA A 125 9.44 12.40 12.45
C ALA A 125 9.06 13.17 11.17
N ILE A 126 9.48 14.43 11.04
CA ILE A 126 9.28 15.25 9.84
C ILE A 126 10.06 14.70 8.65
N GLU A 127 11.35 14.35 8.81
CA GLU A 127 12.16 13.80 7.72
C GLU A 127 11.66 12.40 7.29
N LYS A 128 11.19 11.58 8.23
CA LYS A 128 10.51 10.30 7.93
C LYS A 128 9.24 10.53 7.12
N ALA A 129 8.40 11.50 7.51
CA ALA A 129 7.19 11.85 6.77
C ALA A 129 7.49 12.39 5.37
N LYS A 130 8.47 13.30 5.22
CA LYS A 130 8.95 13.78 3.91
C LYS A 130 9.42 12.63 3.02
N THR A 131 10.22 11.71 3.57
CA THR A 131 10.72 10.53 2.83
C THR A 131 9.57 9.64 2.37
N GLN A 132 8.55 9.43 3.21
CA GLN A 132 7.35 8.66 2.84
C GLN A 132 6.53 9.35 1.74
N LEU A 133 6.28 10.65 1.84
CA LEU A 133 5.57 11.42 0.81
C LEU A 133 6.35 11.41 -0.52
N TYR A 134 7.66 11.59 -0.47
CA TYR A 134 8.53 11.51 -1.63
C TYR A 134 8.48 10.14 -2.32
N TYR A 135 8.52 9.04 -1.56
CA TYR A 135 8.36 7.68 -2.08
C TYR A 135 6.95 7.37 -2.60
N GLN A 136 5.93 8.08 -2.11
CA GLN A 136 4.56 7.97 -2.62
C GLN A 136 4.38 8.66 -3.98
N THR A 137 5.27 9.58 -4.40
CA THR A 137 5.17 10.18 -5.74
C THR A 137 5.21 9.11 -6.82
N ASP A 138 4.37 9.23 -7.86
CA ASP A 138 4.24 8.20 -8.90
C ASP A 138 5.56 7.96 -9.64
N ARG A 139 6.44 8.96 -9.69
CA ARG A 139 7.73 8.88 -10.36
C ARG A 139 8.77 8.10 -9.55
N VAL A 140 8.85 8.30 -8.24
CA VAL A 140 9.68 7.47 -7.36
C VAL A 140 9.12 6.05 -7.29
N ARG A 141 7.80 5.89 -7.23
CA ARG A 141 7.14 4.58 -7.31
C ARG A 141 7.48 3.84 -8.62
N GLY A 142 7.49 4.54 -9.75
CA GLY A 142 7.92 4.00 -11.05
C GLY A 142 9.39 3.59 -11.07
N LEU A 143 10.27 4.38 -10.43
CA LEU A 143 11.69 4.05 -10.27
C LEU A 143 11.90 2.83 -9.35
N HIS A 144 11.16 2.72 -8.24
CA HIS A 144 11.20 1.55 -7.35
C HIS A 144 10.65 0.29 -8.01
N SER A 145 9.60 0.40 -8.83
CA SER A 145 9.10 -0.71 -9.65
C SER A 145 10.16 -1.17 -10.65
N ALA A 146 10.89 -0.24 -11.29
CA ALA A 146 12.02 -0.57 -12.15
C ALA A 146 13.19 -1.20 -11.37
N LEU A 147 13.49 -0.74 -10.15
CA LEU A 147 14.52 -1.32 -9.28
C LEU A 147 14.22 -2.78 -8.94
N LEU A 148 12.98 -3.08 -8.51
CA LEU A 148 12.51 -4.44 -8.25
C LEU A 148 12.66 -5.32 -9.51
N LEU A 149 12.34 -4.79 -10.70
CA LEU A 149 12.55 -5.52 -11.95
C LEU A 149 14.03 -5.84 -12.19
N THR A 150 14.98 -4.97 -11.82
CA THR A 150 16.42 -5.28 -11.93
C THR A 150 16.85 -6.42 -10.99
N GLU A 151 16.23 -6.53 -9.83
CA GLU A 151 16.48 -7.61 -8.86
C GLU A 151 15.94 -8.94 -9.38
N VAL A 152 14.68 -8.95 -9.83
CA VAL A 152 14.04 -10.13 -10.44
C VAL A 152 14.81 -10.62 -11.67
N LEU A 153 15.38 -9.72 -12.48
CA LEU A 153 16.23 -10.11 -13.62
C LEU A 153 17.53 -10.79 -13.17
N LYS A 154 18.20 -10.28 -12.12
CA LYS A 154 19.41 -10.91 -11.57
C LYS A 154 19.12 -12.26 -10.91
N GLU A 155 18.01 -12.38 -10.17
CA GLU A 155 17.55 -13.68 -9.66
C GLU A 155 17.23 -14.66 -10.79
N ARG A 156 16.65 -14.17 -11.88
CA ARG A 156 16.35 -15.01 -13.05
C ARG A 156 17.61 -15.53 -13.74
N GLU A 157 18.66 -14.73 -13.81
CA GLU A 157 19.98 -15.17 -14.30
C GLU A 157 20.55 -16.29 -13.41
N ALA A 158 20.54 -16.11 -12.09
CA ALA A 158 20.97 -17.14 -11.14
C ALA A 158 20.13 -18.43 -11.23
N GLN A 159 18.81 -18.33 -11.43
CA GLN A 159 17.95 -19.50 -11.69
C GLN A 159 18.32 -20.24 -12.98
N LEU A 160 18.71 -19.51 -14.03
CA LEU A 160 19.13 -20.12 -15.30
C LEU A 160 20.49 -20.80 -15.17
N GLU A 161 21.41 -20.24 -14.39
CA GLU A 161 22.69 -20.87 -14.04
C GLU A 161 22.50 -22.14 -13.22
N LEU A 162 21.70 -22.08 -12.14
CA LEU A 162 21.34 -23.26 -11.35
C LEU A 162 20.72 -24.34 -12.23
N LYS A 163 19.75 -24.00 -13.09
CA LYS A 163 19.12 -24.95 -14.02
C LYS A 163 20.11 -25.57 -15.01
N LYS A 164 21.11 -24.82 -15.49
CA LYS A 164 22.19 -25.36 -16.32
C LYS A 164 23.04 -26.35 -15.52
N ALA A 165 23.43 -25.99 -14.29
CA ALA A 165 24.25 -26.82 -13.40
C ALA A 165 23.54 -28.14 -13.01
N THR A 166 22.25 -28.09 -12.65
CA THR A 166 21.44 -29.29 -12.40
C THR A 166 21.34 -30.15 -13.66
N LYS A 167 21.19 -29.54 -14.85
CA LYS A 167 21.13 -30.29 -16.12
C LYS A 167 22.46 -30.95 -16.48
N SER A 168 23.62 -30.34 -16.19
CA SER A 168 24.91 -31.02 -16.33
C SER A 168 25.04 -32.18 -15.35
N ALA A 169 24.78 -31.96 -14.06
CA ALA A 169 24.86 -33.02 -13.05
C ALA A 169 23.94 -34.21 -13.37
N SER A 170 22.70 -33.96 -13.82
CA SER A 170 21.79 -35.03 -14.24
C SER A 170 22.29 -35.85 -15.43
N LYS A 171 22.98 -35.20 -16.39
CA LYS A 171 23.60 -35.90 -17.53
C LYS A 171 24.78 -36.78 -17.09
N ASP A 172 25.51 -36.38 -16.06
CA ASP A 172 26.64 -37.14 -15.56
C ASP A 172 26.16 -38.40 -14.80
N VAL A 173 25.12 -38.26 -13.96
CA VAL A 173 24.42 -39.41 -13.35
C VAL A 173 23.79 -40.32 -14.42
N GLU A 174 23.22 -39.77 -15.49
CA GLU A 174 22.67 -40.54 -16.60
C GLU A 174 23.76 -41.36 -17.32
N LYS A 175 24.97 -40.80 -17.52
CA LYS A 175 26.11 -41.56 -18.07
C LYS A 175 26.54 -42.69 -17.14
N GLU A 176 26.62 -42.46 -15.83
CA GLU A 176 26.96 -43.48 -14.84
C GLU A 176 25.93 -44.62 -14.81
N PHE A 177 24.64 -44.28 -14.84
CA PHE A 177 23.56 -45.27 -14.94
C PHE A 177 23.66 -46.07 -16.24
N MET A 178 23.84 -45.41 -17.39
CA MET A 178 24.03 -46.07 -18.68
C MET A 178 25.28 -46.96 -18.71
N HIS A 179 26.35 -46.59 -17.99
CA HIS A 179 27.53 -47.44 -17.81
C HIS A 179 27.19 -48.68 -16.96
N MET A 180 26.51 -48.52 -15.82
CA MET A 180 26.08 -49.65 -14.98
C MET A 180 25.17 -50.63 -15.73
N VAL A 181 24.19 -50.12 -16.50
CA VAL A 181 23.29 -50.95 -17.32
C VAL A 181 24.11 -51.75 -18.33
N LYS A 182 25.01 -51.12 -19.09
CA LYS A 182 25.91 -51.82 -20.03
C LYS A 182 26.75 -52.89 -19.34
N THR A 183 27.39 -52.59 -18.21
CA THR A 183 28.18 -53.61 -17.50
C THR A 183 27.33 -54.80 -17.03
N ARG A 184 26.07 -54.56 -16.67
CA ARG A 184 25.12 -55.62 -16.26
C ARG A 184 24.62 -56.44 -17.45
N GLU A 185 24.41 -55.82 -18.60
CA GLU A 185 24.11 -56.49 -19.87
C GLU A 185 25.30 -57.36 -20.32
N ASP A 186 26.52 -56.84 -20.27
CA ASP A 186 27.76 -57.57 -20.58
C ASP A 186 27.98 -58.77 -19.65
N GLU A 187 27.69 -58.63 -18.35
CA GLU A 187 27.70 -59.73 -17.40
C GLU A 187 26.63 -60.79 -17.69
N ALA A 188 25.41 -60.37 -18.02
CA ALA A 188 24.33 -61.29 -18.37
C ALA A 188 24.68 -62.08 -19.63
N LEU A 189 25.22 -61.40 -20.65
CA LEU A 189 25.72 -61.99 -21.89
C LEU A 189 26.87 -62.98 -21.63
N ARG A 190 27.78 -62.68 -20.69
CA ARG A 190 28.83 -63.63 -20.27
C ARG A 190 28.24 -64.88 -19.60
N LYS A 191 27.33 -64.71 -18.64
CA LYS A 191 26.66 -65.83 -17.94
C LYS A 191 25.83 -66.70 -18.89
N GLU A 192 25.21 -66.11 -19.92
CA GLU A 192 24.51 -66.85 -20.96
C GLU A 192 25.48 -67.66 -21.85
N LYS A 193 26.59 -67.04 -22.29
CA LYS A 193 27.66 -67.73 -23.04
C LYS A 193 28.25 -68.90 -22.24
N GLU A 194 28.50 -68.72 -20.94
CA GLU A 194 28.97 -69.78 -20.05
C GLU A 194 27.98 -70.94 -19.95
N LYS A 195 26.70 -70.67 -19.69
CA LYS A 195 25.64 -71.69 -19.68
C LYS A 195 25.47 -72.39 -21.03
N ALA A 196 25.65 -71.68 -22.15
CA ALA A 196 25.61 -72.26 -23.47
C ALA A 196 26.82 -73.20 -23.73
N LEU A 197 28.01 -72.84 -23.24
CA LEU A 197 29.20 -73.70 -23.28
C LEU A 197 29.05 -74.93 -22.37
N GLU A 198 28.47 -74.76 -21.18
CA GLU A 198 28.19 -75.84 -20.24
C GLU A 198 27.19 -76.85 -20.81
N LYS A 199 26.04 -76.40 -21.31
CA LYS A 199 25.09 -77.25 -22.05
C LYS A 199 25.73 -77.94 -23.27
N LYS A 200 26.70 -77.30 -23.93
CA LYS A 200 27.45 -77.91 -25.04
C LYS A 200 28.45 -78.98 -24.55
N ARG A 201 28.98 -78.87 -23.33
CA ARG A 201 29.79 -79.91 -22.68
C ARG A 201 28.92 -81.08 -22.22
N GLU A 202 27.80 -80.82 -21.55
CA GLU A 202 26.82 -81.84 -21.13
C GLU A 202 26.34 -82.68 -22.33
N ARG A 203 25.91 -82.03 -23.42
CA ARG A 203 25.50 -82.71 -24.65
C ARG A 203 26.60 -83.57 -25.27
N LYS A 204 27.87 -83.17 -25.13
CA LYS A 204 29.03 -83.97 -25.59
C LYS A 204 29.26 -85.19 -24.68
N ALA A 205 29.17 -85.02 -23.37
CA ALA A 205 29.28 -86.12 -22.41
C ALA A 205 28.20 -87.17 -22.68
N VAL A 206 26.93 -86.75 -22.73
CA VAL A 206 25.79 -87.63 -23.05
C VAL A 206 25.96 -88.33 -24.40
N ALA A 207 26.54 -87.66 -25.41
CA ALA A 207 26.80 -88.28 -26.72
C ALA A 207 27.91 -89.35 -26.67
N GLU A 208 28.98 -89.16 -25.87
CA GLU A 208 29.99 -90.19 -25.64
C GLU A 208 29.43 -91.34 -24.77
N ASP A 209 28.61 -91.06 -23.76
CA ASP A 209 27.95 -92.08 -22.93
C ASP A 209 27.02 -92.96 -23.76
N LEU A 210 26.16 -92.38 -24.61
CA LEU A 210 25.31 -93.12 -25.55
C LEU A 210 26.13 -93.96 -26.53
N LYS A 211 27.27 -93.45 -27.00
CA LYS A 211 28.19 -94.17 -27.89
C LYS A 211 28.89 -95.32 -27.18
N ASN A 212 29.12 -95.24 -25.87
CA ASN A 212 29.62 -96.36 -25.07
C ASN A 212 28.51 -97.40 -24.84
N GLN A 213 27.29 -96.98 -24.50
CA GLN A 213 26.12 -97.88 -24.40
C GLN A 213 25.84 -98.65 -25.69
N ILE A 214 25.98 -98.01 -26.86
CA ILE A 214 25.84 -98.67 -28.16
C ILE A 214 26.87 -99.80 -28.31
N LYS A 215 28.15 -99.55 -28.00
CA LYS A 215 29.22 -100.57 -28.06
C LYS A 215 28.98 -101.72 -27.08
N GLU A 216 28.54 -101.43 -25.86
CA GLU A 216 28.20 -102.45 -24.87
C GLU A 216 27.06 -103.35 -25.38
N ASN A 217 26.02 -102.75 -25.96
CA ASN A 217 24.87 -103.46 -26.52
C ASN A 217 25.24 -104.25 -27.80
N GLU A 218 26.16 -103.74 -28.63
CA GLU A 218 26.77 -104.47 -29.75
C GLU A 218 27.54 -105.70 -29.25
N SER A 219 28.41 -105.54 -28.24
CA SER A 219 29.18 -106.66 -27.67
C SER A 219 28.29 -107.72 -27.00
N ALA A 220 27.20 -107.30 -26.33
CA ALA A 220 26.20 -108.21 -25.77
C ALA A 220 25.46 -109.00 -26.87
N ARG A 221 25.11 -108.35 -27.99
CA ARG A 221 24.53 -109.03 -29.17
C ARG A 221 25.51 -110.01 -29.81
N GLU A 222 26.80 -109.71 -29.82
CA GLU A 222 27.83 -110.64 -30.30
C GLU A 222 27.96 -111.86 -29.38
N GLN A 223 27.97 -111.66 -28.06
CA GLN A 223 27.95 -112.75 -27.08
C GLN A 223 26.72 -113.65 -27.26
N GLN A 224 25.52 -113.06 -27.37
CA GLN A 224 24.27 -113.81 -27.60
C GLN A 224 24.29 -114.63 -28.91
N LYS A 225 24.90 -114.09 -29.98
CA LYS A 225 25.12 -114.85 -31.23
C LYS A 225 26.08 -116.02 -31.05
N MET A 226 27.09 -115.89 -30.20
CA MET A 226 28.04 -116.97 -29.90
C MET A 226 27.43 -118.05 -29.01
N GLU A 227 26.55 -117.69 -28.08
CA GLU A 227 25.73 -118.64 -27.31
C GLU A 227 24.76 -119.40 -28.22
N SER A 228 24.01 -118.68 -29.07
CA SER A 228 23.08 -119.28 -30.05
C SER A 228 23.75 -120.30 -30.98
N LYS A 229 25.04 -120.10 -31.32
CA LYS A 229 25.84 -121.09 -32.08
C LYS A 229 26.15 -122.34 -31.27
N LYS A 230 26.57 -122.19 -30.00
CA LYS A 230 26.83 -123.33 -29.10
C LYS A 230 25.58 -124.16 -28.86
N ASP A 231 24.44 -123.51 -28.69
CA ASP A 231 23.14 -124.18 -28.52
C ASP A 231 22.75 -124.94 -29.80
N GLY A 232 22.97 -124.33 -30.98
CA GLY A 232 22.78 -125.00 -32.28
C GLY A 232 23.66 -126.24 -32.46
N GLU A 233 24.94 -126.17 -32.08
CA GLU A 233 25.84 -127.33 -32.06
C GLU A 233 25.39 -128.40 -31.05
N GLY A 234 24.86 -128.00 -29.89
CA GLY A 234 24.30 -128.91 -28.89
C GLY A 234 23.09 -129.68 -29.40
N ILE A 235 22.17 -128.99 -30.08
CA ILE A 235 20.98 -129.59 -30.71
C ILE A 235 21.39 -130.61 -31.79
N GLN A 236 22.40 -130.31 -32.61
CA GLN A 236 22.90 -131.25 -33.62
C GLN A 236 23.45 -132.54 -32.99
N ARG A 237 24.19 -132.45 -31.89
CA ARG A 237 24.71 -133.62 -31.15
C ARG A 237 23.58 -134.48 -30.56
N LEU A 238 22.56 -133.84 -29.99
CA LEU A 238 21.34 -134.49 -29.51
C LEU A 238 20.59 -135.21 -30.64
N GLN A 239 20.46 -134.58 -31.81
CA GLN A 239 19.81 -135.16 -32.98
C GLN A 239 20.54 -136.44 -33.48
N THR A 240 21.88 -136.43 -33.49
CA THR A 240 22.65 -137.63 -33.87
C THR A 240 22.52 -138.79 -32.88
N LEU A 241 22.37 -138.52 -31.58
CA LEU A 241 22.13 -139.55 -30.57
C LEU A 241 20.73 -140.16 -30.72
N TYR A 242 19.70 -139.33 -30.94
CA TYR A 242 18.32 -139.78 -31.14
C TYR A 242 18.17 -140.69 -32.37
N GLN A 243 18.86 -140.38 -33.48
CA GLN A 243 18.88 -141.22 -34.68
C GLN A 243 19.51 -142.59 -34.44
N TRP A 244 20.54 -142.66 -33.57
CA TRP A 244 21.16 -143.93 -33.17
C TRP A 244 20.23 -144.77 -32.29
N GLU A 245 19.54 -144.16 -31.32
CA GLU A 245 18.54 -144.85 -30.49
C GLU A 245 17.39 -145.44 -31.33
N GLN A 246 16.91 -144.71 -32.35
CA GLN A 246 15.85 -145.21 -33.22
C GLN A 246 16.23 -146.51 -33.94
N GLN A 247 17.46 -146.64 -34.45
CA GLN A 247 17.90 -147.88 -35.12
C GLN A 247 17.95 -149.07 -34.16
N MET A 248 18.44 -148.86 -32.94
CA MET A 248 18.45 -149.91 -31.90
C MET A 248 17.04 -150.36 -31.48
N GLU A 249 16.05 -149.47 -31.58
CA GLU A 249 14.66 -149.78 -31.23
C GLU A 249 13.94 -150.52 -32.37
N GLU A 250 14.25 -150.23 -33.63
CA GLU A 250 13.73 -150.95 -34.80
C GLU A 250 14.18 -152.42 -34.83
N GLU A 251 15.43 -152.72 -34.47
CA GLU A 251 15.93 -154.10 -34.35
C GLU A 251 15.14 -154.93 -33.33
N LYS A 252 14.89 -154.37 -32.13
CA LYS A 252 14.07 -155.04 -31.09
C LYS A 252 12.63 -155.29 -31.54
N GLN A 253 12.02 -154.34 -32.26
CA GLN A 253 10.65 -154.50 -32.75
C GLN A 253 10.52 -155.60 -33.82
N ALA A 254 11.58 -155.87 -34.59
CA ALA A 254 11.60 -156.97 -35.55
C ALA A 254 11.52 -158.35 -34.85
N GLU A 255 12.20 -158.53 -33.72
CA GLU A 255 12.11 -159.75 -32.92
C GLU A 255 10.72 -159.92 -32.28
N GLN A 256 10.15 -158.85 -31.72
CA GLN A 256 8.81 -158.90 -31.10
C GLN A 256 7.71 -159.30 -32.10
N LYS A 257 7.80 -158.86 -33.37
CA LYS A 257 6.82 -159.20 -34.42
C LYS A 257 6.79 -160.71 -34.74
N ARG A 258 7.93 -161.42 -34.65
CA ARG A 258 7.96 -162.89 -34.82
C ARG A 258 7.16 -163.61 -33.73
N ASN A 259 7.28 -163.15 -32.48
CA ASN A 259 6.58 -163.75 -31.34
C ASN A 259 5.07 -163.42 -31.36
N LEU A 260 4.70 -162.20 -31.75
CA LEU A 260 3.30 -161.76 -31.87
C LEU A 260 2.50 -162.49 -32.96
N MET A 261 3.17 -162.91 -34.04
CA MET A 261 2.51 -163.72 -35.08
C MET A 261 2.08 -165.10 -34.55
N HIS A 262 2.79 -165.64 -33.56
CA HIS A 262 2.47 -166.92 -32.93
C HIS A 262 1.21 -166.82 -32.04
N THR A 263 1.06 -165.72 -31.28
CA THR A 263 -0.06 -165.53 -30.34
C THR A 263 -1.35 -165.04 -31.00
N HIS A 264 -1.26 -164.35 -32.16
CA HIS A 264 -2.46 -163.85 -32.83
C HIS A 264 -3.37 -164.98 -33.36
N LEU A 265 -2.78 -166.11 -33.81
CA LEU A 265 -3.53 -167.28 -34.27
C LEU A 265 -4.47 -167.83 -33.18
N GLU A 266 -4.07 -167.73 -31.91
CA GLU A 266 -4.82 -168.25 -30.77
C GLU A 266 -6.00 -167.34 -30.38
N HIS A 267 -5.95 -166.05 -30.70
CA HIS A 267 -6.94 -165.05 -30.26
C HIS A 267 -8.13 -164.86 -31.21
N VAL A 268 -7.96 -165.12 -32.51
CA VAL A 268 -9.01 -164.89 -33.53
C VAL A 268 -10.25 -165.77 -33.31
N THR A 269 -10.06 -166.93 -32.69
CA THR A 269 -11.11 -167.88 -32.30
C THR A 269 -12.14 -167.30 -31.32
N ASN A 270 -11.76 -166.33 -30.48
CA ASN A 270 -12.57 -165.89 -29.32
C ASN A 270 -13.44 -164.65 -29.56
N ARG A 271 -13.20 -163.83 -30.60
CA ARG A 271 -13.75 -162.45 -30.66
C ARG A 271 -15.20 -162.32 -31.18
N ASN A 272 -15.75 -163.33 -31.85
CA ASN A 272 -16.95 -163.16 -32.70
C ASN A 272 -18.31 -163.10 -31.96
N LEU A 273 -18.38 -162.60 -30.72
CA LEU A 273 -19.52 -162.83 -29.80
C LEU A 273 -20.29 -161.60 -29.24
N ILE A 274 -19.87 -160.32 -29.40
CA ILE A 274 -20.29 -159.24 -28.43
C ILE A 274 -21.04 -157.98 -28.98
N ARG A 275 -21.06 -157.67 -30.29
CA ARG A 275 -21.01 -156.26 -30.76
C ARG A 275 -22.33 -155.50 -31.13
N ALA A 276 -23.43 -155.52 -30.35
CA ALA A 276 -24.76 -155.16 -30.91
C ALA A 276 -25.75 -154.26 -30.09
N ALA A 277 -25.36 -153.14 -29.44
CA ALA A 277 -26.25 -152.48 -28.43
C ALA A 277 -26.38 -150.92 -28.40
N ASP A 278 -25.70 -150.15 -29.26
CA ASP A 278 -24.91 -148.98 -28.79
C ASP A 278 -25.53 -147.53 -28.67
N THR A 279 -26.07 -146.87 -29.71
CA THR A 279 -25.99 -145.38 -29.85
C THR A 279 -27.30 -144.53 -29.89
N GLN A 280 -27.35 -143.38 -29.18
CA GLN A 280 -28.37 -142.29 -29.19
C GLN A 280 -27.81 -140.94 -28.63
N LYS A 281 -28.48 -139.76 -28.78
CA LYS A 281 -28.72 -138.67 -27.73
C LYS A 281 -29.31 -137.28 -28.16
N GLN A 282 -28.64 -136.12 -28.02
CA GLN A 282 -29.24 -134.82 -27.54
C GLN A 282 -29.09 -133.53 -28.42
N GLU A 283 -29.79 -132.42 -28.05
CA GLU A 283 -29.91 -131.10 -28.76
C GLU A 283 -29.73 -129.85 -27.83
N ALA A 284 -29.98 -128.59 -28.29
CA ALA A 284 -29.71 -127.29 -27.60
C ALA A 284 -30.61 -126.07 -28.03
N GLU A 285 -30.45 -124.87 -27.42
CA GLU A 285 -31.28 -123.63 -27.65
C GLU A 285 -30.54 -122.28 -27.33
N GLU A 286 -31.06 -121.10 -27.73
CA GLU A 286 -30.57 -119.74 -27.36
C GLU A 286 -31.61 -118.58 -27.28
N ALA A 287 -32.78 -118.67 -27.95
CA ALA A 287 -33.37 -117.55 -28.72
C ALA A 287 -33.96 -116.31 -27.97
N GLN A 288 -33.77 -116.15 -26.66
CA GLN A 288 -34.25 -114.97 -25.91
C GLN A 288 -33.37 -113.71 -26.08
N ARG A 289 -33.78 -112.72 -26.90
CA ARG A 289 -33.28 -111.30 -26.91
C ARG A 289 -34.36 -110.32 -27.42
N LYS A 290 -34.35 -108.98 -27.13
CA LYS A 290 -34.91 -107.85 -27.98
C LYS A 290 -34.76 -106.34 -27.54
N LEU A 291 -35.61 -105.74 -26.69
CA LEU A 291 -36.34 -104.44 -26.99
C LEU A 291 -35.80 -103.00 -26.63
N PHE A 292 -34.84 -102.76 -25.75
CA PHE A 292 -34.71 -101.58 -24.84
C PHE A 292 -34.63 -100.05 -25.30
N LEU A 293 -34.94 -99.61 -26.53
CA LEU A 293 -34.32 -98.37 -27.11
C LEU A 293 -35.07 -96.99 -27.18
N THR A 294 -36.31 -96.78 -26.72
CA THR A 294 -37.18 -95.68 -27.26
C THR A 294 -37.41 -94.38 -26.44
N ALA A 295 -36.55 -93.98 -25.48
CA ALA A 295 -37.05 -93.22 -24.31
C ALA A 295 -36.86 -91.68 -24.15
N LYS A 296 -35.99 -90.91 -24.87
CA LYS A 296 -35.50 -89.62 -24.29
C LYS A 296 -35.32 -88.32 -25.12
N GLU A 297 -35.97 -88.12 -26.26
CA GLU A 297 -35.80 -86.89 -27.09
C GLU A 297 -36.52 -85.58 -26.59
N LYS A 298 -37.21 -85.57 -25.44
CA LYS A 298 -38.17 -84.50 -25.09
C LYS A 298 -37.61 -83.20 -24.46
N MET A 299 -36.30 -82.99 -24.35
CA MET A 299 -35.74 -82.03 -23.36
C MET A 299 -35.36 -80.60 -23.84
N ILE A 300 -35.57 -80.22 -25.11
CA ILE A 300 -34.90 -79.04 -25.73
C ILE A 300 -35.73 -77.74 -25.83
N LYS A 301 -37.07 -77.74 -25.64
CA LYS A 301 -37.95 -76.68 -26.18
C LYS A 301 -38.24 -75.41 -25.34
N LEU A 302 -37.59 -75.13 -24.20
CA LEU A 302 -38.21 -74.28 -23.16
C LEU A 302 -37.58 -72.93 -22.75
N ARG A 303 -36.51 -72.38 -23.35
CA ARG A 303 -35.94 -71.07 -22.94
C ARG A 303 -35.46 -70.17 -24.08
N LYS A 304 -36.41 -69.64 -24.85
CA LYS A 304 -36.17 -68.61 -25.91
C LYS A 304 -36.49 -67.17 -25.47
N ASP A 305 -36.93 -66.97 -24.22
CA ASP A 305 -37.63 -65.74 -23.81
C ASP A 305 -36.74 -64.73 -23.06
N LYS A 306 -35.60 -64.33 -23.64
CA LYS A 306 -34.74 -63.27 -23.03
C LYS A 306 -34.11 -62.31 -24.06
N GLU A 307 -34.89 -61.95 -25.07
CA GLU A 307 -34.48 -61.13 -26.22
C GLU A 307 -35.12 -59.71 -26.23
N THR A 308 -35.89 -59.33 -25.20
CA THR A 308 -36.80 -58.16 -25.25
C THR A 308 -36.53 -57.06 -24.22
N GLU A 309 -35.28 -56.82 -23.80
CA GLU A 309 -34.92 -55.70 -22.90
C GLU A 309 -34.13 -54.56 -23.57
N LEU A 310 -34.85 -53.83 -24.42
CA LEU A 310 -34.79 -52.36 -24.57
C LEU A 310 -33.53 -51.75 -25.23
N PHE A 311 -33.52 -51.49 -26.54
CA PHE A 311 -34.37 -50.47 -27.22
C PHE A 311 -34.20 -49.02 -26.70
N ARG A 312 -33.08 -48.63 -26.05
CA ARG A 312 -32.90 -47.24 -25.55
C ARG A 312 -31.66 -46.45 -25.96
N GLU A 313 -30.72 -47.02 -26.70
CA GLU A 313 -29.46 -46.32 -27.04
C GLU A 313 -29.42 -45.66 -28.44
N ALA A 314 -30.46 -45.85 -29.26
CA ALA A 314 -30.41 -45.56 -30.71
C ALA A 314 -30.87 -44.15 -31.18
N GLN A 315 -31.15 -43.19 -30.29
CA GLN A 315 -31.76 -41.90 -30.69
C GLN A 315 -31.14 -40.63 -30.06
N LYS A 316 -29.82 -40.47 -30.21
CA LYS A 316 -29.08 -39.24 -29.81
C LYS A 316 -28.28 -38.56 -30.95
N HIS A 317 -28.63 -38.82 -32.22
CA HIS A 317 -27.82 -38.38 -33.36
C HIS A 317 -28.55 -37.54 -34.44
N ARG A 318 -29.64 -36.84 -34.09
CA ARG A 318 -30.26 -35.87 -35.03
C ARG A 318 -30.47 -34.49 -34.42
N GLN A 319 -29.64 -33.58 -34.93
CA GLN A 319 -29.92 -32.16 -35.17
C GLN A 319 -29.89 -31.20 -33.97
N ARG A 320 -28.65 -30.78 -33.65
CA ARG A 320 -28.32 -29.34 -33.75
C ARG A 320 -28.30 -28.94 -35.23
N ILE A 321 -28.42 -27.64 -35.52
CA ILE A 321 -28.51 -27.03 -36.88
C ILE A 321 -29.94 -27.09 -37.45
N ILE A 322 -30.81 -26.24 -36.90
CA ILE A 322 -31.34 -25.05 -37.61
C ILE A 322 -31.23 -23.91 -36.58
N ASP A 323 -30.08 -23.24 -36.52
CA ASP A 323 -29.78 -21.98 -37.25
C ASP A 323 -30.61 -20.82 -36.68
N LYS A 324 -30.06 -19.94 -35.82
CA LYS A 324 -28.96 -18.98 -36.08
C LYS A 324 -29.18 -18.10 -37.33
N LEU A 325 -30.16 -17.21 -37.25
CA LEU A 325 -30.01 -15.79 -37.60
C LEU A 325 -30.77 -15.03 -36.47
N THR A 326 -30.14 -14.16 -35.66
CA THR A 326 -29.69 -12.80 -36.00
C THR A 326 -30.87 -12.00 -36.62
N ASP A 327 -31.29 -10.85 -36.12
CA ASP A 327 -30.49 -9.66 -35.83
C ASP A 327 -31.21 -8.68 -34.90
N THR A 328 -30.41 -7.90 -34.19
CA THR A 328 -30.78 -6.74 -33.38
C THR A 328 -31.55 -5.66 -34.16
N GLN A 329 -32.75 -5.28 -33.69
CA GLN A 329 -33.45 -4.01 -33.95
C GLN A 329 -34.67 -3.95 -32.99
N ARG A 330 -34.90 -2.92 -32.16
CA ARG A 330 -34.25 -1.61 -31.95
C ARG A 330 -34.15 -1.27 -30.46
N GLU A 331 -33.15 -0.46 -30.13
CA GLU A 331 -32.99 0.21 -28.83
C GLU A 331 -33.91 1.44 -28.67
N GLN A 332 -33.80 2.07 -27.48
CA GLN A 332 -34.15 3.45 -27.10
C GLN A 332 -35.67 3.72 -26.94
N ALA A 333 -36.22 4.27 -25.84
CA ALA A 333 -35.80 5.14 -24.71
C ALA A 333 -36.21 6.62 -24.85
N VAL A 334 -36.98 7.09 -23.85
CA VAL A 334 -37.26 8.48 -23.43
C VAL A 334 -38.09 9.39 -24.36
N SER A 335 -39.22 9.90 -23.88
CA SER A 335 -39.38 11.35 -23.56
C SER A 335 -40.68 11.67 -22.81
N GLU A 336 -40.69 12.83 -22.17
CA GLU A 336 -41.58 13.26 -21.08
C GLU A 336 -42.90 13.91 -21.53
N GLU A 337 -43.87 13.89 -20.61
CA GLU A 337 -44.94 14.89 -20.57
C GLU A 337 -44.35 16.25 -20.17
N GLN A 338 -44.60 17.31 -20.96
CA GLN A 338 -45.02 18.60 -20.40
C GLN A 338 -45.51 19.64 -21.44
N ARG A 339 -46.67 20.21 -21.11
CA ARG A 339 -47.10 21.62 -21.26
C ARG A 339 -47.90 22.14 -22.48
N ILE A 340 -49.16 22.46 -22.12
CA ILE A 340 -49.90 23.73 -22.39
C ILE A 340 -50.55 23.88 -23.78
N ALA A 341 -51.80 24.41 -23.80
CA ALA A 341 -52.21 25.60 -24.58
C ALA A 341 -53.69 25.65 -25.04
N GLN A 342 -54.69 25.43 -24.16
CA GLN A 342 -56.04 25.97 -24.42
C GLN A 342 -56.64 26.62 -23.17
N ALA A 343 -56.99 27.89 -23.31
CA ALA A 343 -57.65 28.77 -22.35
C ALA A 343 -58.39 29.88 -23.11
N VAL A 344 -59.22 30.67 -22.40
CA VAL A 344 -59.81 31.97 -22.83
C VAL A 344 -60.96 31.90 -23.86
N ALA A 345 -62.21 31.92 -23.39
CA ALA A 345 -63.38 32.16 -24.28
C ALA A 345 -64.67 32.77 -23.65
N GLU A 346 -64.79 33.04 -22.34
CA GLU A 346 -66.14 33.09 -21.70
C GLU A 346 -66.44 34.26 -20.71
N GLN A 347 -65.96 35.51 -20.92
CA GLN A 347 -66.15 36.57 -19.89
C GLN A 347 -66.24 38.05 -20.37
N GLU A 348 -67.28 38.49 -21.13
CA GLU A 348 -67.27 39.87 -21.71
C GLU A 348 -68.61 40.65 -21.91
N ALA A 349 -69.69 40.49 -21.11
CA ALA A 349 -71.03 41.04 -21.48
C ALA A 349 -71.86 41.81 -20.39
N LYS A 350 -71.54 43.08 -19.99
CA LYS A 350 -72.25 43.71 -18.82
C LYS A 350 -72.35 45.25 -18.57
N GLN A 351 -72.37 46.21 -19.53
CA GLN A 351 -72.06 47.65 -19.20
C GLN A 351 -72.95 48.90 -19.58
N GLU A 352 -74.13 48.85 -20.23
CA GLU A 352 -74.70 50.05 -20.94
C GLU A 352 -75.90 50.80 -20.26
N GLN A 353 -75.73 52.06 -19.77
CA GLN A 353 -76.81 52.79 -19.03
C GLN A 353 -77.03 54.34 -19.27
N GLN A 354 -76.95 55.20 -18.24
CA GLN A 354 -77.84 56.40 -18.07
C GLN A 354 -77.17 57.79 -18.27
N ARG A 355 -77.93 58.79 -18.79
CA ARG A 355 -77.54 60.21 -19.06
C ARG A 355 -78.82 61.12 -19.16
N ARG A 356 -79.03 62.28 -18.46
CA ARG A 356 -80.35 63.02 -18.52
C ARG A 356 -80.64 64.46 -17.97
N GLU A 357 -79.74 65.22 -17.33
CA GLU A 357 -80.07 66.03 -16.11
C GLU A 357 -80.81 67.43 -16.18
N GLU A 358 -80.27 68.56 -15.65
CA GLU A 358 -81.06 69.62 -14.93
C GLU A 358 -81.68 70.80 -15.72
N GLU A 359 -80.91 71.48 -16.59
CA GLU A 359 -81.27 72.68 -17.39
C GLU A 359 -81.60 74.03 -16.67
N ARG A 360 -82.51 74.12 -15.68
CA ARG A 360 -83.69 75.02 -15.78
C ARG A 360 -83.88 76.23 -14.83
N LYS A 361 -83.54 76.20 -13.52
CA LYS A 361 -84.00 77.17 -12.46
C LYS A 361 -83.46 78.64 -12.53
N LYS A 362 -83.86 79.51 -13.49
CA LYS A 362 -83.01 80.69 -13.87
C LYS A 362 -83.49 82.17 -13.85
N ALA A 363 -84.77 82.55 -13.71
CA ALA A 363 -85.22 83.88 -14.26
C ALA A 363 -85.31 85.16 -13.36
N GLN A 364 -85.68 85.12 -12.07
CA GLN A 364 -86.21 86.30 -11.32
C GLN A 364 -85.19 87.36 -10.84
N MET A 365 -84.05 87.48 -11.51
CA MET A 365 -82.79 87.98 -10.94
C MET A 365 -82.55 89.51 -11.09
N LEU A 366 -83.44 90.26 -11.75
CA LEU A 366 -83.00 91.42 -12.57
C LEU A 366 -83.17 92.84 -11.98
N LYS A 367 -83.95 93.08 -10.92
CA LYS A 367 -84.32 94.46 -10.50
C LYS A 367 -83.53 95.08 -9.36
N SER A 368 -82.99 94.30 -8.41
CA SER A 368 -82.07 94.79 -7.36
C SER A 368 -80.72 95.31 -7.91
N ILE A 369 -80.55 95.24 -9.23
CA ILE A 369 -79.33 95.55 -9.96
C ILE A 369 -79.07 97.07 -10.08
N THR A 370 -80.09 97.94 -10.06
CA THR A 370 -79.92 99.34 -10.53
C THR A 370 -79.38 100.32 -9.50
N GLY A 371 -79.95 100.42 -8.30
CA GLY A 371 -79.46 101.35 -7.25
C GLY A 371 -78.04 101.00 -6.78
N HIS A 372 -77.73 99.71 -6.79
CA HIS A 372 -76.37 99.17 -6.63
C HIS A 372 -75.36 99.84 -7.59
N ARG A 373 -75.74 100.21 -8.83
CA ARG A 373 -74.80 100.72 -9.87
C ARG A 373 -74.10 102.03 -9.54
N GLN A 374 -74.72 102.96 -8.80
CA GLN A 374 -74.14 104.29 -8.59
C GLN A 374 -73.09 104.29 -7.47
N LEU A 375 -73.40 103.70 -6.32
CA LEU A 375 -72.39 103.44 -5.28
C LEU A 375 -71.28 102.53 -5.83
N MET A 376 -71.64 101.51 -6.62
CA MET A 376 -70.67 100.69 -7.35
C MET A 376 -69.87 101.45 -8.43
N LYS A 377 -70.16 102.71 -8.76
CA LYS A 377 -69.33 103.51 -9.68
C LYS A 377 -68.22 104.25 -8.95
N GLU A 378 -68.53 104.91 -7.84
CA GLU A 378 -67.55 105.65 -7.03
C GLU A 378 -66.62 104.69 -6.27
N GLU A 379 -67.20 103.64 -5.68
CA GLU A 379 -66.42 102.56 -5.07
C GLU A 379 -65.60 101.83 -6.15
N LYS A 380 -66.10 101.72 -7.38
CA LYS A 380 -65.31 101.21 -8.51
C LYS A 380 -64.16 102.15 -8.90
N GLU A 381 -64.30 103.47 -8.91
CA GLU A 381 -63.19 104.36 -9.25
C GLU A 381 -62.07 104.36 -8.20
N GLN A 382 -62.39 104.16 -6.91
CA GLN A 382 -61.40 103.93 -5.87
C GLN A 382 -60.77 102.54 -5.99
N ARG A 383 -61.60 101.49 -6.10
CA ARG A 383 -61.12 100.13 -6.38
C ARG A 383 -60.28 100.06 -7.66
N ASP A 384 -60.59 100.81 -8.71
CA ASP A 384 -59.84 100.83 -9.98
C ASP A 384 -58.44 101.47 -9.80
N LYS A 385 -58.30 102.46 -8.91
CA LYS A 385 -56.99 103.04 -8.55
C LYS A 385 -56.17 102.10 -7.68
N GLU A 386 -56.79 101.48 -6.68
CA GLU A 386 -56.17 100.44 -5.86
C GLU A 386 -55.78 99.24 -6.72
N VAL A 387 -56.64 98.79 -7.64
CA VAL A 387 -56.35 97.75 -8.63
C VAL A 387 -55.20 98.15 -9.55
N GLN A 388 -55.07 99.42 -9.97
CA GLN A 388 -53.92 99.87 -10.75
C GLN A 388 -52.60 99.88 -9.96
N GLN A 389 -52.63 100.22 -8.67
CA GLN A 389 -51.46 100.12 -7.79
C GLN A 389 -51.11 98.65 -7.51
N ASN A 390 -52.07 97.88 -7.02
CA ASN A 390 -51.96 96.43 -6.80
C ASN A 390 -51.52 95.68 -8.07
N ALA A 391 -51.94 96.09 -9.27
CA ALA A 391 -51.48 95.49 -10.53
C ALA A 391 -50.03 95.86 -10.87
N ARG A 392 -49.56 97.07 -10.54
CA ARG A 392 -48.14 97.45 -10.70
C ARG A 392 -47.27 96.68 -9.72
N ASP A 393 -47.68 96.60 -8.47
CA ASP A 393 -46.95 95.91 -7.41
C ASP A 393 -46.95 94.39 -7.68
N MET A 394 -48.07 93.84 -8.15
CA MET A 394 -48.15 92.45 -8.65
C MET A 394 -47.25 92.21 -9.87
N LEU A 395 -47.18 93.14 -10.83
CA LEU A 395 -46.26 93.03 -11.97
C LEU A 395 -44.79 93.12 -11.56
N GLN A 396 -44.46 93.89 -10.52
CA GLN A 396 -43.10 93.90 -9.93
C GLN A 396 -42.81 92.58 -9.22
N ALA A 397 -43.71 92.11 -8.35
CA ALA A 397 -43.59 90.83 -7.66
C ALA A 397 -43.50 89.63 -8.62
N ILE A 398 -44.23 89.63 -9.75
CA ILE A 398 -44.11 88.61 -10.81
C ILE A 398 -42.72 88.67 -11.45
N LYS A 399 -42.21 89.86 -11.80
CA LYS A 399 -40.87 90.00 -12.38
C LYS A 399 -39.76 89.55 -11.43
N GLU A 400 -39.88 89.88 -10.15
CA GLU A 400 -38.94 89.44 -9.11
C GLU A 400 -39.04 87.93 -8.86
N ALA A 401 -40.24 87.36 -8.91
CA ALA A 401 -40.42 85.91 -8.86
C ALA A 401 -39.82 85.21 -10.08
N ASP A 402 -39.96 85.78 -11.28
CA ASP A 402 -39.40 85.24 -12.54
C ASP A 402 -37.87 85.32 -12.59
N THR A 403 -37.26 86.40 -12.09
CA THR A 403 -35.79 86.49 -11.98
C THR A 403 -35.25 85.48 -10.96
N VAL A 404 -35.83 85.42 -9.76
CA VAL A 404 -35.47 84.44 -8.72
C VAL A 404 -35.68 83.00 -9.21
N PHE A 405 -36.77 82.72 -9.94
CA PHE A 405 -37.01 81.42 -10.55
C PHE A 405 -35.94 81.08 -11.60
N SER A 406 -35.62 82.03 -12.48
CA SER A 406 -34.60 81.86 -13.53
C SER A 406 -33.20 81.60 -12.95
N GLU A 407 -32.82 82.32 -11.90
CA GLU A 407 -31.57 82.11 -11.16
C GLU A 407 -31.57 80.73 -10.47
N LYS A 408 -32.67 80.36 -9.82
CA LYS A 408 -32.84 79.04 -9.19
C LYS A 408 -32.74 77.89 -10.22
N GLN A 409 -33.24 78.09 -11.45
CA GLN A 409 -33.07 77.10 -12.53
C GLN A 409 -31.63 77.02 -13.03
N LYS A 410 -30.92 78.16 -13.18
CA LYS A 410 -29.49 78.19 -13.52
C LYS A 410 -28.65 77.49 -12.46
N LEU A 411 -28.88 77.78 -11.18
CA LEU A 411 -28.19 77.14 -10.04
C LEU A 411 -28.45 75.64 -10.01
N LYS A 412 -29.70 75.19 -10.18
CA LYS A 412 -30.02 73.75 -10.32
C LYS A 412 -29.28 73.12 -11.49
N SER A 413 -29.22 73.77 -12.66
CA SER A 413 -28.48 73.24 -13.81
C SER A 413 -26.97 73.20 -13.57
N GLN A 414 -26.41 74.11 -12.78
CA GLN A 414 -24.99 74.08 -12.40
C GLN A 414 -24.72 72.94 -11.43
N GLN A 415 -25.52 72.80 -10.36
CA GLN A 415 -25.44 71.69 -9.41
C GLN A 415 -25.53 70.33 -10.12
N MET A 416 -26.52 70.13 -10.99
CA MET A 416 -26.64 68.89 -11.78
C MET A 416 -25.40 68.62 -12.65
N ARG A 417 -24.78 69.65 -13.24
CA ARG A 417 -23.53 69.49 -14.02
C ARG A 417 -22.32 69.16 -13.15
N GLU A 418 -22.24 69.73 -11.95
CA GLU A 418 -21.18 69.41 -10.99
C GLU A 418 -21.33 68.00 -10.45
N ASP A 419 -22.55 67.58 -10.11
CA ASP A 419 -22.84 66.25 -9.60
C ASP A 419 -22.62 65.17 -10.66
N LEU A 420 -22.95 65.44 -11.94
CA LEU A 420 -22.58 64.57 -13.05
C LEU A 420 -21.05 64.46 -13.24
N ARG A 421 -20.28 65.53 -13.02
CA ARG A 421 -18.80 65.44 -13.03
C ARG A 421 -18.28 64.62 -11.86
N LYS A 422 -18.77 64.87 -10.63
CA LYS A 422 -18.39 64.08 -9.44
C LYS A 422 -18.68 62.58 -9.65
N LEU A 423 -19.81 62.24 -10.27
CA LEU A 423 -20.14 60.86 -10.64
C LEU A 423 -19.20 60.29 -11.72
N GLN A 424 -18.85 61.08 -12.73
CA GLN A 424 -17.87 60.69 -13.75
C GLN A 424 -16.49 60.42 -13.15
N ASP A 425 -15.98 61.34 -12.31
CA ASP A 425 -14.69 61.22 -11.63
C ASP A 425 -14.66 60.04 -10.66
N PHE A 426 -15.76 59.81 -9.93
CA PHE A 426 -15.94 58.62 -9.09
C PHE A 426 -15.90 57.33 -9.92
N ASN A 427 -16.62 57.27 -11.04
CA ASN A 427 -16.62 56.11 -11.93
C ASN A 427 -15.24 55.84 -12.53
N ILE A 428 -14.53 56.88 -12.96
CA ILE A 428 -13.13 56.77 -13.43
C ILE A 428 -12.23 56.22 -12.33
N THR A 429 -12.36 56.73 -11.10
CA THR A 429 -11.58 56.27 -9.93
C THR A 429 -11.87 54.80 -9.58
N GLN A 430 -13.13 54.36 -9.68
CA GLN A 430 -13.50 52.96 -9.51
C GLN A 430 -12.95 52.07 -10.64
N MET A 431 -12.96 52.54 -11.89
CA MET A 431 -12.39 51.82 -13.02
C MET A 431 -10.87 51.67 -12.90
N THR A 432 -10.13 52.74 -12.56
CA THR A 432 -8.68 52.68 -12.38
C THR A 432 -8.29 51.80 -11.20
N ALA A 433 -9.03 51.85 -10.08
CA ALA A 433 -8.84 50.95 -8.94
C ALA A 433 -9.06 49.47 -9.33
N ARG A 434 -10.13 49.17 -10.10
CA ARG A 434 -10.41 47.82 -10.60
C ARG A 434 -9.31 47.31 -11.54
N ILE A 435 -8.87 48.13 -12.49
CA ILE A 435 -7.79 47.80 -13.43
C ILE A 435 -6.47 47.57 -12.69
N SER A 436 -6.14 48.42 -11.71
CA SER A 436 -4.93 48.28 -10.88
C SER A 436 -4.96 46.96 -10.09
N LYS A 437 -6.12 46.62 -9.49
CA LYS A 437 -6.30 45.34 -8.80
C LYS A 437 -6.16 44.14 -9.75
N GLN A 438 -6.71 44.22 -10.95
CA GLN A 438 -6.56 43.15 -11.94
C GLN A 438 -5.10 42.97 -12.39
N HIS A 439 -4.35 44.06 -12.59
CA HIS A 439 -2.92 43.97 -12.87
C HIS A 439 -2.09 43.46 -11.69
N GLN A 440 -2.51 43.71 -10.44
CA GLN A 440 -1.89 43.10 -9.26
C GLN A 440 -2.12 41.58 -9.25
N LEU A 441 -3.35 41.12 -9.44
CA LEU A 441 -3.69 39.69 -9.51
C LEU A 441 -2.89 38.97 -10.62
N ILE A 442 -2.81 39.52 -11.84
CA ILE A 442 -2.03 38.93 -12.94
C ILE A 442 -0.52 38.85 -12.57
N LYS A 443 0.02 39.84 -11.87
CA LYS A 443 1.41 39.80 -11.39
C LYS A 443 1.61 38.76 -10.29
N GLU A 444 0.65 38.63 -9.37
CA GLU A 444 0.66 37.62 -8.32
C GLU A 444 0.57 36.20 -8.90
N GLU A 445 -0.29 36.00 -9.92
CA GLU A 445 -0.40 34.76 -10.70
C GLU A 445 0.92 34.41 -11.40
N HIS A 446 1.56 35.36 -12.12
CA HIS A 446 2.86 35.11 -12.74
C HIS A 446 3.97 34.78 -11.72
N VAL A 447 4.04 35.51 -10.60
CA VAL A 447 5.00 35.22 -9.52
C VAL A 447 4.72 33.86 -8.86
N PHE A 448 3.46 33.43 -8.81
CA PHE A 448 3.09 32.09 -8.34
C PHE A 448 3.48 31.01 -9.37
N GLU A 449 3.26 31.23 -10.66
CA GLU A 449 3.73 30.33 -11.73
C GLU A 449 5.24 30.16 -11.73
N GLU A 450 6.01 31.25 -11.59
CA GLU A 450 7.48 31.22 -11.51
C GLU A 450 7.94 30.37 -10.32
N LYS A 451 7.43 30.63 -9.12
CA LYS A 451 7.73 29.81 -7.93
C LYS A 451 7.35 28.35 -8.10
N ASN A 452 6.24 28.06 -8.77
CA ASN A 452 5.81 26.69 -9.03
C ASN A 452 6.73 25.99 -10.05
N ARG A 453 7.23 26.71 -11.07
CA ARG A 453 8.25 26.20 -12.01
C ARG A 453 9.57 25.91 -11.29
N ASP A 454 10.01 26.79 -10.40
CA ASP A 454 11.22 26.61 -9.60
C ASP A 454 11.10 25.38 -8.69
N LEU A 455 9.97 25.22 -7.98
CA LEU A 455 9.69 24.03 -7.15
C LEU A 455 9.71 22.73 -7.97
N VAL A 456 9.05 22.71 -9.14
CA VAL A 456 9.07 21.52 -10.03
C VAL A 456 10.49 21.23 -10.55
N ALA A 457 11.32 22.25 -10.78
CA ALA A 457 12.71 22.08 -11.16
C ALA A 457 13.57 21.56 -9.99
N GLU A 458 13.34 22.01 -8.76
CA GLU A 458 13.98 21.47 -7.56
C GLU A 458 13.60 20.00 -7.31
N GLU A 459 12.32 19.64 -7.44
CA GLU A 459 11.84 18.26 -7.33
C GLU A 459 12.44 17.35 -8.43
N GLU A 460 12.53 17.82 -9.68
CA GLU A 460 13.22 17.12 -10.76
C GLU A 460 14.70 16.89 -10.41
N ASN A 461 15.40 17.92 -9.93
CA ASN A 461 16.81 17.82 -9.56
C ASN A 461 17.04 16.81 -8.42
N GLN A 462 16.19 16.83 -7.39
CA GLN A 462 16.21 15.84 -6.30
C GLN A 462 15.95 14.43 -6.82
N PHE A 463 14.96 14.26 -7.70
CA PHE A 463 14.68 12.97 -8.35
C PHE A 463 15.85 12.47 -9.19
N GLN A 464 16.51 13.34 -9.95
CA GLN A 464 17.67 12.97 -10.78
C GLN A 464 18.91 12.62 -9.95
N GLN A 465 19.13 13.27 -8.81
CA GLN A 465 20.20 12.87 -7.88
C GLN A 465 19.90 11.49 -7.28
N TYR A 466 18.69 11.29 -6.76
CA TYR A 466 18.25 10.01 -6.20
C TYR A 466 18.29 8.86 -7.21
N SER A 467 17.84 9.11 -8.44
CA SER A 467 17.84 8.11 -9.51
C SER A 467 19.26 7.71 -9.93
N ARG A 468 20.19 8.67 -10.01
CA ARG A 468 21.62 8.40 -10.26
C ARG A 468 22.23 7.53 -9.17
N HIS A 469 21.93 7.77 -7.89
CA HIS A 469 22.41 6.94 -6.78
C HIS A 469 21.85 5.51 -6.82
N ILE A 470 20.57 5.32 -7.18
CA ILE A 470 20.01 3.98 -7.38
C ILE A 470 20.64 3.29 -8.59
N ILE A 471 20.85 4.02 -9.69
CA ILE A 471 21.49 3.52 -10.91
C ILE A 471 22.93 3.08 -10.64
N SER A 472 23.72 3.86 -9.89
CA SER A 472 25.09 3.48 -9.53
C SER A 472 25.09 2.26 -8.61
N ALA A 473 24.27 2.25 -7.55
CA ALA A 473 24.18 1.09 -6.64
C ALA A 473 23.73 -0.20 -7.37
N ALA A 474 22.84 -0.09 -8.36
CA ALA A 474 22.45 -1.23 -9.20
C ALA A 474 23.57 -1.68 -10.16
N ALA A 475 24.37 -0.74 -10.69
CA ALA A 475 25.54 -1.02 -11.51
C ALA A 475 26.64 -1.73 -10.71
N ASP A 476 26.95 -1.23 -9.52
CA ASP A 476 27.91 -1.82 -8.57
C ASP A 476 27.49 -3.24 -8.16
N ALA A 477 26.18 -3.44 -7.97
CA ALA A 477 25.58 -4.75 -7.73
C ALA A 477 25.48 -5.65 -8.98
N GLN A 478 26.05 -5.25 -10.13
CA GLN A 478 26.02 -5.99 -11.40
C GLN A 478 24.59 -6.38 -11.85
N ARG A 479 23.63 -5.48 -11.68
CA ARG A 479 22.23 -5.68 -12.10
C ARG A 479 21.98 -5.07 -13.48
N ASN A 480 20.95 -5.53 -14.18
CA ASN A 480 20.55 -4.93 -15.45
C ASN A 480 19.95 -3.53 -15.23
N ILE A 481 20.68 -2.49 -15.66
CA ILE A 481 20.36 -1.07 -15.41
C ILE A 481 19.27 -0.53 -16.36
N ILE A 482 18.97 -1.20 -17.48
CA ILE A 482 18.10 -0.69 -18.55
C ILE A 482 16.70 -0.26 -18.04
N PRO A 483 16.02 -1.00 -17.15
CA PRO A 483 14.74 -0.56 -16.57
C PRO A 483 14.85 0.76 -15.80
N LEU A 484 15.91 0.92 -15.00
CA LEU A 484 16.15 2.12 -14.19
C LEU A 484 16.41 3.33 -15.09
N CYS A 485 17.27 3.19 -16.11
CA CYS A 485 17.52 4.26 -17.08
C CYS A 485 16.27 4.68 -17.88
N LYS A 486 15.29 3.77 -18.06
CA LYS A 486 14.00 4.09 -18.66
C LYS A 486 13.09 4.87 -17.71
N ALA A 487 13.06 4.50 -16.43
CA ALA A 487 12.25 5.17 -15.39
C ALA A 487 12.84 6.53 -14.95
N ALA A 488 14.16 6.68 -14.98
CA ALA A 488 14.88 7.88 -14.56
C ALA A 488 14.85 9.04 -15.59
N ARG A 489 14.19 8.88 -16.75
CA ARG A 489 14.12 9.92 -17.79
C ARG A 489 13.56 11.24 -17.23
N GLU A 490 14.11 12.35 -17.70
CA GLU A 490 13.75 13.72 -17.29
C GLU A 490 12.32 14.10 -17.70
N GLY A 491 11.57 14.77 -16.84
CA GLY A 491 10.19 15.21 -17.06
C GLY A 491 9.10 14.16 -16.77
N ILE A 492 8.01 14.64 -16.17
CA ILE A 492 6.82 13.88 -15.78
C ILE A 492 6.11 13.31 -17.03
N GLY A 493 5.75 12.03 -17.02
CA GLY A 493 5.02 11.36 -18.11
C GLY A 493 5.88 10.47 -19.02
N GLY A 494 7.21 10.57 -18.99
CA GLY A 494 8.13 9.56 -19.56
C GLY A 494 8.11 9.37 -21.09
N GLY A 495 7.36 10.18 -21.84
CA GLY A 495 7.22 10.08 -23.30
C GLY A 495 8.50 10.43 -24.08
N PRO A 496 8.55 10.22 -25.41
CA PRO A 496 9.71 10.55 -26.24
C PRO A 496 9.81 12.05 -26.59
N GLY A 497 8.80 12.87 -26.26
CA GLY A 497 8.78 14.31 -26.55
C GLY A 497 9.89 15.11 -25.85
N PRO A 498 10.08 16.38 -26.20
CA PRO A 498 10.95 17.30 -25.44
C PRO A 498 10.29 17.62 -24.09
N VAL A 499 11.09 18.09 -23.12
CA VAL A 499 10.59 18.48 -21.79
C VAL A 499 10.13 19.93 -21.84
N PHE A 500 8.88 20.20 -21.45
CA PHE A 500 8.30 21.53 -21.31
C PHE A 500 7.86 21.75 -19.87
N SER A 501 8.44 22.73 -19.16
CA SER A 501 8.05 23.09 -17.79
C SER A 501 7.96 21.90 -16.82
N GLY A 502 8.90 20.95 -16.90
CA GLY A 502 8.92 19.72 -16.09
C GLY A 502 8.02 18.58 -16.60
N PHE A 503 7.19 18.79 -17.63
CA PHE A 503 6.37 17.75 -18.25
C PHE A 503 6.99 17.21 -19.54
N ARG A 504 6.88 15.91 -19.79
CA ARG A 504 7.43 15.19 -20.95
C ARG A 504 6.28 14.50 -21.70
N PRO A 505 5.60 15.19 -22.65
CA PRO A 505 4.45 14.65 -23.35
C PRO A 505 4.78 13.40 -24.17
N SER A 506 3.81 12.48 -24.19
CA SER A 506 3.73 11.39 -25.14
C SER A 506 2.90 11.81 -26.36
N TYR A 507 3.55 12.17 -27.46
CA TYR A 507 2.85 12.31 -28.74
C TYR A 507 2.41 10.93 -29.24
N LEU A 508 1.15 10.81 -29.66
CA LEU A 508 0.57 9.59 -30.21
C LEU A 508 0.21 9.81 -31.68
N VAL A 509 0.25 8.75 -32.50
CA VAL A 509 -0.28 8.77 -33.86
C VAL A 509 -1.80 9.00 -33.78
N GLN A 510 -2.37 9.80 -34.68
CA GLN A 510 -3.81 10.08 -34.74
C GLN A 510 -4.65 8.86 -35.21
N ASP A 511 -4.00 7.83 -35.73
CA ASP A 511 -4.62 6.59 -36.19
C ASP A 511 -5.15 5.72 -35.05
N ARG A 512 -6.03 4.78 -35.39
CA ARG A 512 -6.60 3.76 -34.48
C ARG A 512 -5.55 2.89 -33.75
N SER A 513 -4.28 2.94 -34.18
CA SER A 513 -3.19 2.22 -33.52
C SER A 513 -2.82 2.81 -32.16
N GLY A 514 -3.07 4.10 -31.91
CA GLY A 514 -2.66 4.79 -30.69
C GLY A 514 -1.16 4.72 -30.39
N ALA A 515 -0.34 4.37 -31.40
CA ALA A 515 1.08 4.13 -31.21
C ALA A 515 1.79 5.43 -30.82
N GLN A 516 2.82 5.33 -29.98
CA GLN A 516 3.59 6.49 -29.59
C GLN A 516 4.50 6.95 -30.75
N MET A 517 4.43 8.23 -31.11
CA MET A 517 5.22 8.79 -32.21
C MET A 517 6.72 8.61 -31.92
N PRO A 518 7.52 8.14 -32.90
CA PRO A 518 8.97 8.09 -32.77
C PRO A 518 9.54 9.46 -32.44
N LYS A 519 10.66 9.49 -31.70
CA LYS A 519 11.43 10.72 -31.52
C LYS A 519 11.98 11.13 -32.89
N TYR A 520 11.45 12.22 -33.47
CA TYR A 520 11.86 12.77 -34.79
C TYR A 520 13.36 13.13 -34.90
N VAL A 521 14.11 13.06 -33.81
CA VAL A 521 15.57 13.25 -33.78
C VAL A 521 16.24 11.93 -33.45
N SER A 522 16.57 11.20 -34.51
CA SER A 522 17.53 10.09 -34.55
C SER A 522 18.64 10.43 -35.54
N ASN A 523 19.84 9.85 -35.42
CA ASN A 523 20.94 10.14 -36.36
C ASN A 523 20.57 9.78 -37.81
N VAL A 524 19.64 8.84 -38.02
CA VAL A 524 19.11 8.49 -39.35
C VAL A 524 18.17 9.57 -39.89
N THR A 525 17.33 10.17 -39.03
CA THR A 525 16.42 11.25 -39.41
C THR A 525 17.07 12.62 -39.44
N GLN A 526 18.28 12.80 -38.87
CA GLN A 526 19.08 14.02 -39.05
C GLN A 526 19.34 14.32 -40.54
N ASN A 527 19.64 13.31 -41.37
CA ASN A 527 19.84 13.51 -42.81
C ASN A 527 18.55 13.95 -43.54
N ILE A 528 17.39 13.45 -43.10
CA ILE A 528 16.08 13.88 -43.63
C ILE A 528 15.74 15.28 -43.12
N LYS A 529 16.18 15.61 -41.90
CA LYS A 529 16.03 16.92 -41.30
C LYS A 529 16.89 17.96 -42.01
N THR A 530 18.16 17.69 -42.33
CA THR A 530 19.02 18.62 -43.11
C THR A 530 18.60 18.77 -44.57
N LEU A 531 17.90 17.79 -45.16
CA LEU A 531 17.28 17.93 -46.50
C LEU A 531 16.05 18.86 -46.52
N ASN A 532 15.44 19.12 -45.35
CA ASN A 532 14.19 19.85 -45.19
C ASN A 532 14.31 21.14 -44.34
N GLU A 533 15.28 21.22 -43.42
CA GLU A 533 15.73 22.45 -42.80
C GLU A 533 16.44 23.28 -43.88
N VAL A 534 15.90 24.46 -44.16
CA VAL A 534 16.47 25.33 -45.17
C VAL A 534 17.39 26.33 -44.47
N GLU A 535 18.69 26.22 -44.72
CA GLU A 535 19.67 27.18 -44.22
C GLU A 535 19.48 28.58 -44.85
N ASP A 536 18.92 28.65 -46.06
CA ASP A 536 18.57 29.90 -46.75
C ASP A 536 17.04 30.10 -46.86
N ILE A 537 16.54 31.14 -46.20
CA ILE A 537 15.13 31.58 -46.24
C ILE A 537 14.66 31.85 -47.68
N GLN A 538 15.55 32.24 -48.60
CA GLN A 538 15.22 32.47 -50.01
C GLN A 538 14.85 31.18 -50.75
N ASP A 539 15.52 30.06 -50.47
CA ASP A 539 15.19 28.78 -51.08
C ASP A 539 13.93 28.16 -50.46
N ALA A 540 13.63 28.46 -49.19
CA ALA A 540 12.36 28.13 -48.57
C ALA A 540 11.21 28.89 -49.24
N LYS A 541 11.38 30.20 -49.47
CA LYS A 541 10.43 31.04 -50.23
C LYS A 541 10.17 30.49 -51.64
N LYS A 542 11.22 30.20 -52.41
CA LYS A 542 11.12 29.60 -53.75
C LYS A 542 10.35 28.27 -53.74
N ARG A 543 10.69 27.36 -52.81
CA ARG A 543 9.98 26.07 -52.63
C ARG A 543 8.49 26.25 -52.32
N LEU A 544 8.13 27.29 -51.57
CA LEU A 544 6.76 27.63 -51.20
C LEU A 544 6.05 28.53 -52.24
N GLY A 545 6.67 28.80 -53.40
CA GLY A 545 6.05 29.59 -54.48
C GLY A 545 6.09 31.11 -54.26
N PHE A 546 6.81 31.61 -53.27
CA PHE A 546 7.07 33.05 -53.09
C PHE A 546 8.26 33.46 -53.97
N ILE A 547 7.97 34.12 -55.10
CA ILE A 547 8.97 34.57 -56.09
C ILE A 547 9.24 36.09 -55.93
N TRP A 548 9.33 36.54 -54.67
CA TRP A 548 9.51 37.94 -54.24
C TRP A 548 10.41 38.08 -53.00
#